data_AF-P91873-F1
#
_entry.id   AF-P91873-F1
#
_cell.length_a   1.000
_cell.length_b   1.000
_cell.length_c   1.000
_cell.angle_alpha   90.00
_cell.angle_beta   90.00
_cell.angle_gamma   90.00
#
_symmetry.space_group_name_H-M   'P 1'
#
loop_
_entity.id
_entity.type
_entity.pdbx_description
1 polymer ?
#
loop_
_entity_poly.entity_id
_entity_poly.type
_entity_poly.pdbx_seq_one_letter_code
_entity_poly.pdbx_strand_id
1 'polypeptide(L)'
;MPQYKGSREVISIHVGQAGVQIGNACWELFCLEHGIQPDGYHVEDDTYDEETETINTFFAETAGGKHVPRCLFVDLEPTVVDEVRTGTYRSLFHPEQLLSGKEDAANCYARGRYTIGREMIDVVMDRVKRLAENCNGLQGFVIFHSFGGGTGSGFLSLLMERLSTEYGKKPKLEFAIYPAPQVSTSMVEPYNSILMTHTTLEHSDCTFMVDNEAIYDICRRNLDLARPTYTNLNRLVAQIISSITASLRFEGALNVDLTEFQTNLVPYPRIHFPLVTYAPLVSAERASHEQNTVSDMTHACFEPGYQMVKCDPRRGKYMAVCLLYRGDVVPKDINSAIAAVKTKRTVQFVEWCPTGFKVGINYQPPTVVPGGDLGKQTRSVCMISNTTAIAEAWARLDHKFDLMYAKRAFVHWYVGEGMEEGEFSEAREDMAALEKDYEEIGEDELPDDIDDQSYRGRSSGSRY
;
A
#
# COMPACT_ATOMS: atom_id res chain seq x y z
N MET A 1 -5.14 34.34 9.44
CA MET A 1 -4.06 33.43 9.83
C MET A 1 -4.27 32.14 9.06
N PRO A 2 -3.28 31.62 8.32
CA PRO A 2 -3.36 30.23 7.87
C PRO A 2 -3.51 29.38 9.13
N GLN A 3 -4.47 28.45 9.12
CA GLN A 3 -4.57 27.46 10.20
C GLN A 3 -3.21 26.77 10.30
N TYR A 4 -2.57 26.85 11.46
CA TYR A 4 -1.44 25.99 11.81
C TYR A 4 -1.85 24.57 11.42
N LYS A 5 -1.31 24.01 10.34
CA LYS A 5 -1.44 22.59 10.07
C LYS A 5 -0.63 21.95 11.19
N GLY A 6 -1.29 21.59 12.28
CA GLY A 6 -0.63 20.93 13.42
C GLY A 6 0.26 19.80 12.89
N SER A 7 1.45 19.68 13.47
CA SER A 7 2.48 18.73 13.05
C SER A 7 1.90 17.35 12.69
N ARG A 8 2.30 16.86 11.52
CA ARG A 8 1.67 15.74 10.82
C ARG A 8 2.61 14.54 10.73
N GLU A 9 3.29 14.17 11.81
CA GLU A 9 4.34 13.15 11.74
C GLU A 9 3.81 11.72 11.56
N VAL A 10 4.49 10.94 10.73
CA VAL A 10 4.15 9.55 10.40
C VAL A 10 5.37 8.68 10.66
N ILE A 11 5.17 7.52 11.28
CA ILE A 11 6.23 6.53 11.49
C ILE A 11 6.11 5.43 10.44
N SER A 12 7.20 5.18 9.72
CA SER A 12 7.28 4.07 8.76
C SER A 12 7.92 2.84 9.40
N ILE A 13 7.31 1.67 9.29
CA ILE A 13 7.84 0.42 9.85
C ILE A 13 8.03 -0.58 8.72
N HIS A 14 9.28 -0.97 8.46
CA HIS A 14 9.67 -1.88 7.40
C HIS A 14 10.02 -3.24 8.00
N VAL A 15 9.21 -4.27 7.72
CA VAL A 15 9.28 -5.57 8.39
C VAL A 15 9.59 -6.70 7.41
N GLY A 16 10.65 -7.44 7.71
CA GLY A 16 11.14 -8.57 6.92
C GLY A 16 11.78 -8.14 5.59
N GLN A 17 12.39 -9.11 4.89
CA GLN A 17 13.08 -8.91 3.62
C GLN A 17 12.37 -7.98 2.63
N ALA A 18 11.12 -8.26 2.28
CA ALA A 18 10.38 -7.44 1.32
C ALA A 18 10.16 -6.01 1.85
N GLY A 19 9.72 -5.87 3.11
CA GLY A 19 9.46 -4.57 3.73
C GLY A 19 10.71 -3.70 3.79
N VAL A 20 11.85 -4.28 4.18
CA VAL A 20 13.16 -3.61 4.27
C VAL A 20 13.65 -3.16 2.89
N GLN A 21 13.58 -4.04 1.89
CA GLN A 21 14.06 -3.73 0.54
C GLN A 21 13.20 -2.67 -0.17
N ILE A 22 11.88 -2.72 0.01
CA ILE A 22 10.96 -1.68 -0.46
C ILE A 22 11.26 -0.36 0.25
N GLY A 23 11.41 -0.41 1.59
CA GLY A 23 11.74 0.75 2.40
C GLY A 23 12.99 1.47 1.90
N ASN A 24 14.07 0.72 1.64
CA ASN A 24 15.31 1.29 1.13
C ASN A 24 15.11 2.03 -0.22
N ALA A 25 14.31 1.47 -1.13
CA ALA A 25 13.97 2.13 -2.40
C ALA A 25 13.08 3.37 -2.20
N CYS A 26 12.15 3.34 -1.23
CA CYS A 26 11.30 4.48 -0.88
C CYS A 26 12.12 5.65 -0.34
N TRP A 27 13.04 5.39 0.60
CA TRP A 27 13.85 6.45 1.19
C TRP A 27 14.87 7.03 0.22
N GLU A 28 15.42 6.24 -0.72
CA GLU A 28 16.18 6.75 -1.87
C GLU A 28 15.35 7.79 -2.63
N LEU A 29 14.10 7.44 -2.99
CA LEU A 29 13.22 8.33 -3.73
C LEU A 29 12.79 9.56 -2.92
N PHE A 30 12.43 9.42 -1.64
CA PHE A 30 12.04 10.56 -0.80
C PHE A 30 13.19 11.54 -0.62
N CYS A 31 14.42 11.05 -0.47
CA CYS A 31 15.60 11.89 -0.40
C CYS A 31 15.78 12.71 -1.70
N LEU A 32 15.64 12.07 -2.86
CA LEU A 32 15.72 12.77 -4.14
C LEU A 32 14.61 13.82 -4.32
N GLU A 33 13.39 13.51 -3.87
CA GLU A 33 12.26 14.44 -3.97
C GLU A 33 12.41 15.66 -3.05
N HIS A 34 13.08 15.52 -1.90
CA HIS A 34 13.31 16.60 -0.93
C HIS A 34 14.70 17.24 -1.01
N GLY A 35 15.55 16.84 -1.96
CA GLY A 35 16.91 17.36 -2.07
C GLY A 35 17.82 16.99 -0.90
N ILE A 36 17.56 15.85 -0.25
CA ILE A 36 18.35 15.32 0.86
C ILE A 36 19.40 14.37 0.30
N GLN A 37 20.65 14.57 0.68
CA GLN A 37 21.78 13.71 0.33
C GLN A 37 21.77 12.43 1.17
N PRO A 38 22.50 11.37 0.74
CA PRO A 38 22.53 10.09 1.47
C PRO A 38 23.05 10.14 2.91
N ASP A 39 23.66 11.25 3.33
CA ASP A 39 24.11 11.50 4.70
C ASP A 39 23.09 12.26 5.57
N GLY A 40 21.96 12.67 4.98
CA GLY A 40 20.85 13.36 5.63
C GLY A 40 20.89 14.89 5.57
N TYR A 41 21.84 15.50 4.86
CA TYR A 41 21.90 16.96 4.70
C TYR A 41 21.31 17.41 3.36
N HIS A 42 20.83 18.65 3.29
CA HIS A 42 20.37 19.21 2.02
C HIS A 42 21.54 19.44 1.05
N VAL A 43 21.25 19.40 -0.25
CA VAL A 43 22.16 19.89 -1.27
C VAL A 43 22.34 21.41 -1.08
N GLU A 44 23.58 21.90 -1.15
CA GLU A 44 23.92 23.32 -0.91
C GLU A 44 23.30 24.32 -1.90
N ASP A 45 22.71 23.86 -3.01
CA ASP A 45 22.05 24.74 -3.97
C ASP A 45 20.64 25.12 -3.48
N ASP A 46 20.46 26.41 -3.15
CA ASP A 46 19.27 27.16 -2.66
C ASP A 46 17.99 27.07 -3.54
N THR A 47 17.78 25.97 -4.27
CA THR A 47 16.65 25.79 -5.21
C THR A 47 15.45 25.07 -4.60
N TYR A 48 15.60 24.46 -3.43
CA TYR A 48 14.47 23.90 -2.70
C TYR A 48 13.89 25.02 -1.83
N ASP A 49 12.68 25.48 -2.17
CA ASP A 49 11.88 26.30 -1.26
C ASP A 49 11.82 25.53 0.08
N GLU A 50 12.24 26.20 1.16
CA GLU A 50 12.24 25.69 2.53
C GLU A 50 10.81 25.44 3.03
N GLU A 51 10.09 24.50 2.42
CA GLU A 51 8.89 23.90 3.01
C GLU A 51 9.31 22.94 4.15
N THR A 52 10.10 23.43 5.10
CA THR A 52 10.66 22.65 6.22
C THR A 52 9.55 21.95 7.01
N GLU A 53 8.34 22.51 7.05
CA GLU A 53 7.19 21.90 7.73
C GLU A 53 6.73 20.59 7.08
N THR A 54 6.79 20.44 5.75
CA THR A 54 6.27 19.25 5.05
C THR A 54 7.27 18.09 5.05
N ILE A 55 8.58 18.39 5.08
CA ILE A 55 9.65 17.42 5.25
C ILE A 55 9.53 16.70 6.62
N ASN A 56 9.16 17.45 7.66
CA ASN A 56 9.08 16.96 9.03
C ASN A 56 7.99 15.87 9.25
N THR A 57 7.07 15.70 8.31
CA THR A 57 6.10 14.59 8.29
C THR A 57 6.80 13.23 8.37
N PHE A 58 7.85 13.02 7.59
CA PHE A 58 8.57 11.74 7.49
C PHE A 58 10.01 11.81 7.98
N PHE A 59 10.57 13.00 8.17
CA PHE A 59 11.90 13.20 8.71
C PHE A 59 11.84 13.90 10.07
N ALA A 60 12.82 13.64 10.91
CA ALA A 60 13.12 14.41 12.11
C ALA A 60 14.40 15.20 11.85
N GLU A 61 14.34 16.50 12.04
CA GLU A 61 15.53 17.35 11.97
C GLU A 61 16.28 17.32 13.32
N THR A 62 17.58 17.05 13.26
CA THR A 62 18.46 17.14 14.42
C THR A 62 18.94 18.57 14.63
N ALA A 63 19.45 18.89 15.83
CA ALA A 63 20.04 20.21 16.10
C ALA A 63 21.21 20.60 15.18
N GLY A 64 21.82 19.63 14.48
CA GLY A 64 22.87 19.88 13.49
C GLY A 64 22.37 20.09 12.05
N GLY A 65 21.05 20.20 11.83
CA GLY A 65 20.45 20.37 10.50
C GLY A 65 20.36 19.08 9.67
N LYS A 66 20.69 17.93 10.26
CA LYS A 66 20.55 16.62 9.60
C LYS A 66 19.10 16.15 9.67
N HIS A 67 18.56 15.72 8.55
CA HIS A 67 17.28 15.05 8.41
C HIS A 67 17.44 13.55 8.57
N VAL A 68 16.71 12.97 9.53
CA VAL A 68 16.73 11.53 9.83
C VAL A 68 15.33 10.98 9.63
N PRO A 69 15.14 9.94 8.80
CA PRO A 69 13.84 9.30 8.62
C PRO A 69 13.18 8.88 9.94
N ARG A 70 11.87 9.12 10.06
CA ARG A 70 11.01 8.58 11.13
C ARG A 70 10.62 7.15 10.78
N CYS A 71 11.61 6.27 10.73
CA CYS A 71 11.40 4.90 10.31
C CYS A 71 12.01 3.87 11.26
N LEU A 72 11.57 2.63 11.13
CA LEU A 72 12.14 1.47 11.77
C LEU A 72 12.29 0.37 10.73
N PHE A 73 13.48 -0.21 10.62
CA PHE A 73 13.73 -1.43 9.85
C PHE A 73 13.87 -2.59 10.82
N VAL A 74 13.12 -3.65 10.59
CA VAL A 74 13.11 -4.83 11.44
C VAL A 74 13.18 -6.08 10.58
N ASP A 75 14.16 -6.93 10.86
CA ASP A 75 14.11 -8.33 10.45
C ASP A 75 14.59 -9.24 11.60
N LEU A 76 14.17 -10.50 11.61
CA LEU A 76 14.59 -11.47 12.62
C LEU A 76 15.99 -12.02 12.31
N GLU A 77 16.46 -11.86 11.07
CA GLU A 77 17.84 -12.15 10.66
C GLU A 77 18.58 -10.89 10.18
N PRO A 78 19.93 -10.88 10.14
CA PRO A 78 20.68 -9.65 9.86
C PRO A 78 20.76 -9.27 8.38
N THR A 79 20.59 -10.22 7.45
CA THR A 79 20.99 -10.10 6.04
C THR A 79 20.55 -8.79 5.38
N VAL A 80 19.25 -8.52 5.29
CA VAL A 80 18.70 -7.36 4.57
C VAL A 80 18.87 -6.04 5.32
N VAL A 81 18.92 -6.07 6.66
CA VAL A 81 19.14 -4.87 7.47
C VAL A 81 20.62 -4.46 7.38
N ASP A 82 21.53 -5.43 7.29
CA ASP A 82 22.96 -5.19 7.06
C ASP A 82 23.23 -4.58 5.67
N GLU A 83 22.44 -4.92 4.65
CA GLU A 83 22.49 -4.23 3.35
C GLU A 83 22.19 -2.73 3.51
N VAL A 84 21.23 -2.35 4.36
CA VAL A 84 20.94 -0.93 4.68
C VAL A 84 22.10 -0.31 5.46
N ARG A 85 22.67 -1.02 6.44
CA ARG A 85 23.82 -0.55 7.24
C ARG A 85 25.09 -0.33 6.42
N THR A 86 25.24 -1.02 5.30
CA THR A 86 26.45 -0.97 4.46
C THR A 86 26.25 -0.21 3.15
N GLY A 87 24.99 0.02 2.75
CA GLY A 87 24.60 0.67 1.50
C GLY A 87 24.87 2.17 1.44
N THR A 88 24.46 2.78 0.31
CA THR A 88 24.68 4.20 0.00
C THR A 88 24.11 5.13 1.05
N TYR A 89 22.90 4.81 1.56
CA TYR A 89 22.16 5.61 2.54
C TYR A 89 22.43 5.20 3.99
N ARG A 90 23.50 4.44 4.28
CA ARG A 90 23.82 3.98 5.64
C ARG A 90 23.89 5.11 6.69
N SER A 91 24.30 6.30 6.25
CA SER A 91 24.45 7.46 7.11
C SER A 91 23.14 8.22 7.31
N LEU A 92 22.11 7.98 6.50
CA LEU A 92 20.80 8.61 6.63
C LEU A 92 20.06 8.12 7.89
N PHE A 93 20.05 6.81 8.11
CA PHE A 93 19.25 6.17 9.14
C PHE A 93 19.92 6.20 10.51
N HIS A 94 19.12 6.32 11.56
CA HIS A 94 19.62 6.20 12.92
C HIS A 94 19.99 4.71 13.20
N PRO A 95 21.20 4.39 13.69
CA PRO A 95 21.61 2.99 13.88
C PRO A 95 20.67 2.18 14.78
N GLU A 96 20.08 2.81 15.80
CA GLU A 96 19.12 2.14 16.70
C GLU A 96 17.74 1.87 16.07
N GLN A 97 17.48 2.40 14.87
CA GLN A 97 16.28 2.13 14.07
C GLN A 97 16.50 0.98 13.07
N LEU A 98 17.71 0.43 13.02
CA LEU A 98 18.05 -0.74 12.19
C LEU A 98 18.13 -1.95 13.13
N LEU A 99 17.03 -2.66 13.30
CA LEU A 99 16.90 -3.79 14.22
C LEU A 99 16.98 -5.11 13.46
N SER A 100 17.90 -5.97 13.89
CA SER A 100 18.03 -7.32 13.36
C SER A 100 18.18 -8.33 14.48
N GLY A 101 17.44 -9.44 14.40
CA GLY A 101 17.61 -10.57 15.31
C GLY A 101 18.84 -11.40 14.94
N LYS A 102 18.94 -12.59 15.55
CA LYS A 102 20.06 -13.53 15.35
C LYS A 102 19.66 -14.81 14.61
N GLU A 103 18.36 -15.05 14.45
CA GLU A 103 17.79 -16.27 13.91
C GLU A 103 16.67 -15.92 12.94
N ASP A 104 16.67 -16.55 11.77
CA ASP A 104 15.61 -16.33 10.79
C ASP A 104 14.27 -16.97 11.22
N ALA A 105 13.19 -16.49 10.61
CA ALA A 105 11.86 -17.08 10.76
C ALA A 105 11.66 -18.33 9.87
N ALA A 106 12.65 -18.75 9.08
CA ALA A 106 12.60 -19.86 8.14
C ALA A 106 11.35 -19.86 7.23
N ASN A 107 10.89 -18.67 6.82
CA ASN A 107 9.61 -18.48 6.11
C ASN A 107 8.36 -19.02 6.84
N CYS A 108 8.41 -19.24 8.15
CA CYS A 108 7.29 -19.75 8.94
C CYS A 108 6.64 -18.63 9.76
N TYR A 109 5.37 -18.35 9.50
CA TYR A 109 4.56 -17.41 10.29
C TYR A 109 4.60 -17.73 11.78
N ALA A 110 4.43 -19.00 12.14
CA ALA A 110 4.37 -19.40 13.55
C ALA A 110 5.69 -19.10 14.27
N ARG A 111 6.83 -19.34 13.61
CA ARG A 111 8.15 -18.98 14.16
C ARG A 111 8.31 -17.47 14.32
N GLY A 112 7.82 -16.71 13.35
CA GLY A 112 7.78 -15.24 13.41
C GLY A 112 6.86 -14.70 14.51
N ARG A 113 5.75 -15.37 14.83
CA ARG A 113 4.75 -14.88 15.80
C ARG A 113 4.94 -15.42 17.23
N TYR A 114 5.17 -16.72 17.36
CA TYR A 114 5.09 -17.45 18.63
C TYR A 114 6.45 -17.67 19.29
N THR A 115 7.55 -17.68 18.54
CA THR A 115 8.90 -17.94 19.07
C THR A 115 9.82 -16.74 18.89
N ILE A 116 10.59 -16.68 17.80
CA ILE A 116 11.67 -15.70 17.61
C ILE A 116 11.15 -14.26 17.66
N GLY A 117 9.97 -14.01 17.09
CA GLY A 117 9.37 -12.67 17.16
C GLY A 117 8.98 -12.21 18.57
N ARG A 118 8.65 -13.14 19.48
CA ARG A 118 8.38 -12.78 20.89
C ARG A 118 9.62 -12.29 21.61
N GLU A 119 10.81 -12.72 21.21
CA GLU A 119 12.06 -12.23 21.78
C GLU A 119 12.40 -10.81 21.30
N MET A 120 11.90 -10.44 20.12
CA MET A 120 12.20 -9.16 19.47
C MET A 120 11.16 -8.07 19.75
N ILE A 121 9.91 -8.44 20.04
CA ILE A 121 8.78 -7.49 20.09
C ILE A 121 8.98 -6.35 21.08
N ASP A 122 9.50 -6.62 22.28
CA ASP A 122 9.68 -5.59 23.30
C ASP A 122 10.74 -4.56 22.88
N VAL A 123 11.80 -4.99 22.19
CA VAL A 123 12.84 -4.10 21.65
C VAL A 123 12.25 -3.22 20.56
N VAL A 124 11.45 -3.79 19.66
CA VAL A 124 10.78 -3.07 18.59
C VAL A 124 9.80 -2.04 19.15
N MET A 125 8.99 -2.42 20.14
CA MET A 125 8.03 -1.52 20.78
C MET A 125 8.71 -0.39 21.57
N ASP A 126 9.83 -0.63 22.25
CA ASP A 126 10.62 0.46 22.86
C ASP A 126 11.09 1.47 21.80
N ARG A 127 11.52 1.01 20.61
CA ARG A 127 11.92 1.91 19.52
C ARG A 127 10.74 2.66 18.91
N VAL A 128 9.62 2.01 18.68
CA VAL A 128 8.39 2.67 18.21
C VAL A 128 7.97 3.76 19.20
N LYS A 129 8.01 3.46 20.50
CA LYS A 129 7.70 4.44 21.55
C LYS A 129 8.60 5.66 21.52
N ARG A 130 9.92 5.49 21.39
CA ARG A 130 10.85 6.62 21.26
C ARG A 130 10.58 7.47 20.02
N LEU A 131 10.28 6.82 18.89
CA LEU A 131 9.89 7.53 17.67
C LEU A 131 8.60 8.33 17.86
N ALA A 132 7.60 7.74 18.52
CA ALA A 132 6.32 8.38 18.80
C ALA A 132 6.43 9.55 19.79
N GLU A 133 7.24 9.40 20.84
CA GLU A 133 7.55 10.47 21.80
C GLU A 133 8.30 11.65 21.16
N ASN A 134 9.07 11.40 20.09
CA ASN A 134 9.76 12.41 19.30
C ASN A 134 8.88 13.07 18.22
N CYS A 135 7.60 12.72 18.14
CA CYS A 135 6.61 13.38 17.28
C CYS A 135 5.83 14.42 18.10
N ASN A 136 5.63 15.62 17.55
CA ASN A 136 4.76 16.61 18.18
C ASN A 136 3.27 16.23 18.03
N GLY A 137 2.93 15.47 16.98
CA GLY A 137 1.59 14.95 16.71
C GLY A 137 1.62 13.73 15.81
N LEU A 138 1.89 12.55 16.37
CA LEU A 138 1.85 11.29 15.60
C LEU A 138 0.48 11.10 14.94
N GLN A 139 0.42 11.09 13.61
CA GLN A 139 -0.80 10.79 12.87
C GLN A 139 -1.09 9.30 12.87
N GLY A 140 -0.10 8.47 12.54
CA GLY A 140 -0.27 7.04 12.39
C GLY A 140 0.99 6.34 11.89
N PHE A 141 0.81 5.11 11.45
CA PHE A 141 1.86 4.21 10.99
C PHE A 141 1.67 3.85 9.54
N VAL A 142 2.78 3.79 8.80
CA VAL A 142 2.84 3.22 7.45
C VAL A 142 3.74 2.01 7.51
N ILE A 143 3.22 0.84 7.16
CA ILE A 143 3.86 -0.45 7.43
C ILE A 143 4.15 -1.15 6.11
N PHE A 144 5.35 -1.67 5.94
CA PHE A 144 5.80 -2.32 4.71
C PHE A 144 6.17 -3.76 5.00
N HIS A 145 5.57 -4.71 4.28
CA HIS A 145 5.81 -6.13 4.55
C HIS A 145 5.40 -7.03 3.37
N SER A 146 5.50 -8.34 3.58
CA SER A 146 4.93 -9.35 2.69
C SER A 146 4.11 -10.36 3.49
N PHE A 147 2.94 -10.72 2.96
CA PHE A 147 2.09 -11.78 3.49
C PHE A 147 2.75 -13.17 3.43
N GLY A 148 3.67 -13.38 2.49
CA GLY A 148 4.29 -14.69 2.25
C GLY A 148 5.50 -15.00 3.13
N GLY A 149 6.15 -14.01 3.73
CA GLY A 149 7.40 -14.19 4.48
C GLY A 149 7.16 -14.43 5.98
N GLY A 150 8.00 -15.23 6.65
CA GLY A 150 7.82 -15.55 8.08
C GLY A 150 7.92 -14.33 9.02
N THR A 151 8.89 -13.44 8.79
CA THR A 151 9.00 -12.17 9.53
C THR A 151 7.90 -11.19 9.12
N GLY A 152 7.70 -10.98 7.82
CA GLY A 152 6.75 -10.00 7.28
C GLY A 152 5.28 -10.33 7.56
N SER A 153 4.97 -11.60 7.88
CA SER A 153 3.62 -12.04 8.24
C SER A 153 3.54 -12.37 9.74
N GLY A 154 4.33 -13.32 10.21
CA GLY A 154 4.34 -13.78 11.60
C GLY A 154 4.69 -12.69 12.59
N PHE A 155 5.89 -12.12 12.48
CA PHE A 155 6.31 -11.08 13.43
C PHE A 155 5.46 -9.81 13.29
N LEU A 156 5.10 -9.43 12.05
CA LEU A 156 4.25 -8.26 11.86
C LEU A 156 2.86 -8.44 12.51
N SER A 157 2.24 -9.62 12.43
CA SER A 157 0.94 -9.85 13.08
C SER A 157 1.00 -9.60 14.60
N LEU A 158 2.10 -9.99 15.24
CA LEU A 158 2.34 -9.73 16.66
C LEU A 158 2.55 -8.23 16.91
N LEU A 159 3.31 -7.56 16.04
CA LEU A 159 3.53 -6.13 16.10
C LEU A 159 2.23 -5.33 15.93
N MET A 160 1.35 -5.71 15.00
CA MET A 160 0.06 -5.06 14.75
C MET A 160 -0.87 -5.13 15.96
N GLU A 161 -0.89 -6.26 16.67
CA GLU A 161 -1.62 -6.44 17.93
C GLU A 161 -1.08 -5.49 19.02
N ARG A 162 0.24 -5.37 19.15
CA ARG A 162 0.88 -4.45 20.10
C ARG A 162 0.65 -2.98 19.75
N LEU A 163 0.78 -2.61 18.47
CA LEU A 163 0.50 -1.26 18.00
C LEU A 163 -0.96 -0.86 18.26
N SER A 164 -1.90 -1.77 18.03
CA SER A 164 -3.32 -1.54 18.31
C SER A 164 -3.59 -1.39 19.80
N THR A 165 -2.88 -2.15 20.64
CA THR A 165 -2.99 -2.04 22.11
C THR A 165 -2.45 -0.71 22.63
N GLU A 166 -1.27 -0.27 22.16
CA GLU A 166 -0.59 0.92 22.70
C GLU A 166 -1.03 2.24 22.04
N TYR A 167 -1.36 2.21 20.75
CA TYR A 167 -1.68 3.40 19.96
C TYR A 167 -3.14 3.45 19.49
N GLY A 168 -3.96 2.46 19.84
CA GLY A 168 -5.42 2.48 19.66
C GLY A 168 -5.84 2.91 18.26
N LYS A 169 -6.51 4.08 18.20
CA LYS A 169 -7.12 4.67 16.99
C LYS A 169 -6.15 5.30 15.99
N LYS A 170 -4.83 5.21 16.20
CA LYS A 170 -3.86 5.71 15.22
C LYS A 170 -3.93 4.84 13.96
N PRO A 171 -4.18 5.40 12.76
CA PRO A 171 -4.27 4.62 11.53
C PRO A 171 -3.00 3.81 11.27
N LYS A 172 -3.18 2.57 10.82
CA LYS A 172 -2.13 1.65 10.38
C LYS A 172 -2.40 1.32 8.91
N LEU A 173 -1.70 2.01 8.02
CA LEU A 173 -1.78 1.76 6.59
C LEU A 173 -0.66 0.82 6.16
N GLU A 174 -0.98 -0.22 5.43
CA GLU A 174 -0.02 -1.25 5.00
C GLU A 174 0.26 -1.15 3.51
N PHE A 175 1.52 -1.31 3.14
CA PHE A 175 1.99 -1.57 1.78
C PHE A 175 2.51 -3.00 1.74
N ALA A 176 1.74 -3.87 1.12
CA ALA A 176 1.93 -5.30 1.27
C ALA A 176 2.18 -6.00 -0.05
N ILE A 177 3.28 -6.77 -0.10
CA ILE A 177 3.52 -7.74 -1.18
C ILE A 177 2.67 -8.98 -0.91
N TYR A 178 1.68 -9.17 -1.76
CA TYR A 178 0.77 -10.31 -1.73
C TYR A 178 1.30 -11.47 -2.59
N PRO A 179 0.95 -12.74 -2.27
CA PRO A 179 1.35 -13.90 -3.05
C PRO A 179 0.96 -13.80 -4.52
N ALA A 180 1.93 -14.06 -5.39
CA ALA A 180 1.69 -14.19 -6.81
C ALA A 180 1.27 -15.63 -7.20
N PRO A 181 0.42 -15.81 -8.21
CA PRO A 181 0.02 -17.13 -8.69
C PRO A 181 1.18 -18.04 -9.11
N GLN A 182 2.15 -17.52 -9.87
CA GLN A 182 3.24 -18.29 -10.50
C GLN A 182 4.62 -18.04 -9.87
N VAL A 183 4.78 -16.94 -9.13
CA VAL A 183 6.04 -16.55 -8.49
C VAL A 183 5.88 -16.65 -6.97
N SER A 184 6.04 -17.86 -6.44
CA SER A 184 6.06 -18.09 -5.00
C SER A 184 7.50 -18.19 -4.50
N THR A 185 7.84 -17.45 -3.44
CA THR A 185 9.18 -17.52 -2.83
C THR A 185 9.30 -18.61 -1.77
N SER A 186 8.18 -19.18 -1.31
CA SER A 186 8.14 -20.17 -0.24
C SER A 186 6.99 -21.16 -0.42
N MET A 187 7.25 -22.44 -0.14
CA MET A 187 6.22 -23.48 -0.21
C MET A 187 5.06 -23.24 0.77
N VAL A 188 5.31 -22.55 1.88
CA VAL A 188 4.34 -22.30 2.95
C VAL A 188 3.71 -20.90 2.89
N GLU A 189 3.96 -20.16 1.80
CA GLU A 189 3.37 -18.85 1.54
C GLU A 189 1.83 -18.81 1.70
N PRO A 190 1.05 -19.83 1.25
CA PRO A 190 -0.39 -19.85 1.47
C PRO A 190 -0.81 -19.83 2.94
N TYR A 191 -0.13 -20.61 3.79
CA TYR A 191 -0.39 -20.64 5.23
C TYR A 191 -0.08 -19.30 5.89
N ASN A 192 1.10 -18.74 5.60
CA ASN A 192 1.50 -17.45 6.15
C ASN A 192 0.51 -16.34 5.82
N SER A 193 0.06 -16.33 4.56
CA SER A 193 -0.81 -15.27 4.06
C SER A 193 -2.20 -15.35 4.68
N ILE A 194 -2.79 -16.55 4.78
CA ILE A 194 -4.10 -16.75 5.42
C ILE A 194 -4.04 -16.41 6.91
N LEU A 195 -3.03 -16.93 7.63
CA LEU A 195 -2.87 -16.65 9.06
C LEU A 195 -2.65 -15.16 9.34
N MET A 196 -1.83 -14.50 8.53
CA MET A 196 -1.62 -13.05 8.64
C MET A 196 -2.90 -12.27 8.40
N THR A 197 -3.59 -12.50 7.28
CA THR A 197 -4.84 -11.79 6.98
C THR A 197 -5.84 -11.97 8.10
N HIS A 198 -6.04 -13.20 8.58
CA HIS A 198 -6.92 -13.50 9.71
C HIS A 198 -6.54 -12.69 10.96
N THR A 199 -5.28 -12.76 11.39
CA THR A 199 -4.85 -12.12 12.64
C THR A 199 -4.81 -10.59 12.56
N THR A 200 -4.58 -9.99 11.39
CA THR A 200 -4.50 -8.52 11.26
C THR A 200 -5.77 -7.86 10.75
N LEU A 201 -6.81 -8.63 10.43
CA LEU A 201 -8.06 -8.11 9.87
C LEU A 201 -8.71 -7.01 10.75
N GLU A 202 -8.60 -7.14 12.08
CA GLU A 202 -9.14 -6.17 13.03
C GLU A 202 -8.14 -5.07 13.43
N HIS A 203 -6.89 -5.19 12.99
CA HIS A 203 -5.79 -4.30 13.36
C HIS A 203 -5.36 -3.40 12.20
N SER A 204 -5.65 -3.75 10.96
CA SER A 204 -5.33 -2.93 9.80
C SER A 204 -6.46 -1.97 9.46
N ASP A 205 -6.11 -0.72 9.14
CA ASP A 205 -7.08 0.29 8.71
C ASP A 205 -7.22 0.33 7.19
N CYS A 206 -6.16 -0.01 6.44
CA CYS A 206 -6.13 -0.08 4.98
C CYS A 206 -4.85 -0.75 4.48
N THR A 207 -4.96 -1.73 3.59
CA THR A 207 -3.83 -2.50 3.05
C THR A 207 -3.75 -2.32 1.53
N PHE A 208 -2.81 -1.50 1.08
CA PHE A 208 -2.52 -1.31 -0.34
C PHE A 208 -1.77 -2.53 -0.88
N MET A 209 -2.48 -3.35 -1.65
CA MET A 209 -1.95 -4.61 -2.15
C MET A 209 -1.20 -4.42 -3.47
N VAL A 210 -0.06 -5.10 -3.57
CA VAL A 210 0.67 -5.30 -4.82
C VAL A 210 1.22 -6.73 -4.87
N ASP A 211 1.51 -7.26 -6.06
CA ASP A 211 2.16 -8.57 -6.22
C ASP A 211 3.33 -8.52 -7.20
N ASN A 212 4.31 -9.38 -6.94
CA ASN A 212 5.56 -9.40 -7.71
C ASN A 212 5.36 -9.79 -9.17
N GLU A 213 4.37 -10.62 -9.52
CA GLU A 213 4.17 -11.12 -10.88
C GLU A 213 3.54 -10.05 -11.78
N ALA A 214 2.56 -9.31 -11.28
CA ALA A 214 1.94 -8.18 -11.93
C ALA A 214 2.95 -7.05 -12.15
N ILE A 215 3.73 -6.69 -11.11
CA ILE A 215 4.78 -5.68 -11.23
C ILE A 215 5.87 -6.14 -12.20
N TYR A 216 6.28 -7.42 -12.16
CA TYR A 216 7.24 -7.98 -13.11
C TYR A 216 6.76 -7.86 -14.56
N ASP A 217 5.50 -8.23 -14.83
CA ASP A 217 4.92 -8.13 -16.18
C ASP A 217 4.77 -6.69 -16.65
N ILE A 218 4.45 -5.77 -15.74
CA ILE A 218 4.45 -4.33 -16.00
C ILE A 218 5.86 -3.88 -16.39
N CYS A 219 6.88 -4.17 -15.57
CA CYS A 219 8.26 -3.82 -15.89
C CYS A 219 8.70 -4.38 -17.25
N ARG A 220 8.34 -5.62 -17.55
CA ARG A 220 8.71 -6.27 -18.81
C ARG A 220 8.05 -5.65 -20.03
N ARG A 221 6.77 -5.30 -19.93
CA ARG A 221 5.97 -4.81 -21.06
C ARG A 221 6.05 -3.30 -21.26
N ASN A 222 6.09 -2.53 -20.17
CA ASN A 222 6.04 -1.07 -20.20
C ASN A 222 7.42 -0.41 -20.12
N LEU A 223 8.35 -1.05 -19.41
CA LEU A 223 9.71 -0.52 -19.22
C LEU A 223 10.74 -1.22 -20.12
N ASP A 224 10.29 -2.08 -21.04
CA ASP A 224 11.11 -2.81 -22.01
C ASP A 224 12.21 -3.67 -21.36
N LEU A 225 11.99 -4.10 -20.11
CA LEU A 225 12.95 -4.90 -19.35
C LEU A 225 12.79 -6.40 -19.65
N ALA A 226 13.76 -7.02 -20.32
CA ALA A 226 13.67 -8.44 -20.67
C ALA A 226 13.69 -9.37 -19.43
N ARG A 227 14.40 -8.99 -18.37
CA ARG A 227 14.53 -9.72 -17.10
C ARG A 227 14.51 -8.76 -15.91
N PRO A 228 13.33 -8.24 -15.52
CA PRO A 228 13.20 -7.41 -14.33
C PRO A 228 13.76 -8.11 -13.08
N THR A 229 14.36 -7.33 -12.20
CA THR A 229 14.90 -7.75 -10.90
C THR A 229 14.12 -7.09 -9.77
N TYR A 230 14.27 -7.58 -8.53
CA TYR A 230 13.63 -6.96 -7.37
C TYR A 230 13.98 -5.47 -7.20
N THR A 231 15.17 -5.03 -7.64
CA THR A 231 15.52 -3.60 -7.68
C THR A 231 14.58 -2.82 -8.59
N ASN A 232 14.23 -3.35 -9.76
CA ASN A 232 13.31 -2.69 -10.69
C ASN A 232 11.89 -2.68 -10.11
N LEU A 233 11.44 -3.81 -9.57
CA LEU A 233 10.11 -3.94 -8.94
C LEU A 233 9.97 -2.97 -7.76
N ASN A 234 10.92 -2.96 -6.83
CA ASN A 234 10.88 -2.11 -5.63
C ASN A 234 10.92 -0.62 -5.98
N ARG A 235 11.63 -0.22 -7.04
CA ARG A 235 11.59 1.18 -7.52
C ARG A 235 10.23 1.58 -8.07
N LEU A 236 9.53 0.66 -8.75
CA LEU A 236 8.17 0.92 -9.19
C LEU A 236 7.20 1.01 -7.99
N VAL A 237 7.33 0.12 -7.01
CA VAL A 237 6.55 0.20 -5.76
C VAL A 237 6.85 1.51 -5.01
N ALA A 238 8.10 1.96 -4.97
CA ALA A 238 8.48 3.23 -4.36
C ALA A 238 7.78 4.43 -5.03
N GLN A 239 7.57 4.42 -6.35
CA GLN A 239 6.83 5.49 -7.04
C GLN A 239 5.37 5.59 -6.63
N ILE A 240 4.74 4.43 -6.43
CA ILE A 240 3.36 4.34 -5.96
C ILE A 240 3.28 4.93 -4.55
N ILE A 241 4.12 4.44 -3.65
CA ILE A 241 4.17 4.88 -2.25
C ILE A 241 4.47 6.38 -2.17
N SER A 242 5.39 6.86 -3.00
CA SER A 242 5.66 8.29 -3.14
C SER A 242 4.43 9.08 -3.56
N SER A 243 3.63 8.57 -4.50
CA SER A 243 2.41 9.24 -4.96
C SER A 243 1.28 9.20 -3.94
N ILE A 244 1.15 8.11 -3.19
CA ILE A 244 0.15 7.97 -2.11
C ILE A 244 0.50 8.88 -0.93
N THR A 245 1.78 9.03 -0.62
CA THR A 245 2.25 9.89 0.48
C THR A 245 2.54 11.34 0.07
N ALA A 246 2.42 11.69 -1.21
CA ALA A 246 2.77 13.02 -1.71
C ALA A 246 1.94 14.13 -1.04
N SER A 247 0.65 13.90 -0.78
CA SER A 247 -0.24 14.86 -0.11
C SER A 247 0.14 15.15 1.35
N LEU A 248 0.96 14.29 1.96
CA LEU A 248 1.49 14.47 3.31
C LEU A 248 2.85 15.19 3.32
N ARG A 249 3.56 15.17 2.18
CA ARG A 249 4.94 15.63 2.02
C ARG A 249 5.09 16.90 1.20
N PHE A 250 4.10 17.24 0.41
CA PHE A 250 4.13 18.38 -0.49
C PHE A 250 2.78 19.10 -0.48
N GLU A 251 2.81 20.40 -0.73
CA GLU A 251 1.60 21.15 -0.98
C GLU A 251 0.88 20.68 -2.25
N GLY A 252 -0.43 20.83 -2.22
CA GLY A 252 -1.31 20.42 -3.30
C GLY A 252 -2.75 20.83 -3.05
N ALA A 253 -3.54 20.77 -4.12
CA ALA A 253 -4.97 20.95 -4.03
C ALA A 253 -5.62 19.60 -3.70
N LEU A 254 -6.59 19.60 -2.77
CA LEU A 254 -7.30 18.40 -2.35
C LEU A 254 -6.36 17.34 -1.72
N ASN A 255 -5.36 17.77 -0.94
CA ASN A 255 -4.48 16.86 -0.22
C ASN A 255 -5.30 15.92 0.69
N VAL A 256 -5.01 14.63 0.57
CA VAL A 256 -5.60 13.54 1.34
C VAL A 256 -4.71 13.24 2.55
N ASP A 257 -5.27 13.12 3.75
CA ASP A 257 -4.54 12.63 4.93
C ASP A 257 -4.67 11.11 5.13
N LEU A 258 -3.95 10.54 6.11
CA LEU A 258 -3.98 9.08 6.35
C LEU A 258 -5.39 8.58 6.70
N THR A 259 -6.14 9.35 7.48
CA THR A 259 -7.51 9.01 7.89
C THR A 259 -8.46 9.07 6.71
N GLU A 260 -8.28 10.03 5.80
CA GLU A 260 -9.08 10.16 4.59
C GLU A 260 -8.94 8.96 3.66
N PHE A 261 -7.78 8.29 3.61
CA PHE A 261 -7.66 7.04 2.85
C PHE A 261 -8.60 5.97 3.41
N GLN A 262 -8.63 5.79 4.73
CA GLN A 262 -9.55 4.87 5.39
C GLN A 262 -11.01 5.26 5.09
N THR A 263 -11.42 6.50 5.39
CA THR A 263 -12.83 6.90 5.25
C THR A 263 -13.34 6.89 3.80
N ASN A 264 -12.46 7.13 2.83
CA ASN A 264 -12.86 7.22 1.42
C ASN A 264 -12.75 5.89 0.67
N LEU A 265 -11.84 4.99 1.08
CA LEU A 265 -11.60 3.73 0.37
C LEU A 265 -12.23 2.52 1.06
N VAL A 266 -12.50 2.58 2.36
CA VAL A 266 -12.91 1.42 3.17
C VAL A 266 -14.38 1.57 3.59
N PRO A 267 -15.33 0.95 2.85
CA PRO A 267 -16.76 1.04 3.18
C PRO A 267 -17.13 0.25 4.44
N TYR A 268 -16.45 -0.86 4.68
CA TYR A 268 -16.63 -1.72 5.86
C TYR A 268 -15.27 -2.12 6.42
N PRO A 269 -15.12 -2.27 7.76
CA PRO A 269 -13.83 -2.57 8.36
C PRO A 269 -13.12 -3.80 7.79
N ARG A 270 -13.82 -4.86 7.37
CA ARG A 270 -13.22 -6.05 6.75
C ARG A 270 -12.82 -5.84 5.28
N ILE A 271 -13.39 -4.84 4.61
CA ILE A 271 -13.25 -4.58 3.18
C ILE A 271 -12.22 -3.46 2.97
N HIS A 272 -10.98 -3.71 3.41
CA HIS A 272 -9.92 -2.70 3.49
C HIS A 272 -8.71 -2.98 2.58
N PHE A 273 -8.89 -3.78 1.53
CA PHE A 273 -7.81 -4.22 0.63
C PHE A 273 -7.89 -3.56 -0.77
N PRO A 274 -7.61 -2.26 -0.90
CA PRO A 274 -7.63 -1.62 -2.21
C PRO A 274 -6.48 -2.07 -3.10
N LEU A 275 -6.78 -2.13 -4.40
CA LEU A 275 -5.82 -2.31 -5.48
C LEU A 275 -5.17 -0.98 -5.83
N VAL A 276 -3.96 -1.07 -6.41
CA VAL A 276 -3.21 0.09 -6.87
C VAL A 276 -2.82 -0.04 -8.33
N THR A 277 -2.86 1.08 -9.05
CA THR A 277 -2.31 1.23 -10.40
C THR A 277 -1.57 2.55 -10.56
N TYR A 278 -0.68 2.62 -11.56
CA TYR A 278 0.11 3.80 -11.82
C TYR A 278 0.26 4.05 -13.32
N ALA A 279 0.15 5.31 -13.74
CA ALA A 279 0.36 5.74 -15.11
C ALA A 279 0.97 7.15 -15.17
N PRO A 280 1.80 7.46 -16.18
CA PRO A 280 2.21 6.56 -17.25
C PRO A 280 3.40 5.70 -16.77
N LEU A 281 3.56 4.53 -17.39
CA LEU A 281 4.71 3.66 -17.15
C LEU A 281 5.48 3.58 -18.46
N VAL A 282 6.52 4.40 -18.57
CA VAL A 282 7.33 4.60 -19.78
C VAL A 282 8.79 4.42 -19.42
N SER A 283 9.52 3.68 -20.26
CA SER A 283 10.96 3.50 -20.13
C SER A 283 11.73 4.81 -20.30
N ALA A 284 12.93 4.89 -19.71
CA ALA A 284 13.82 6.04 -19.86
C ALA A 284 14.11 6.40 -21.33
N GLU A 285 14.19 5.41 -22.21
CA GLU A 285 14.46 5.60 -23.65
C GLU A 285 13.27 6.22 -24.40
N ARG A 286 12.04 5.90 -23.99
CA ARG A 286 10.80 6.34 -24.65
C ARG A 286 10.24 7.64 -24.11
N ALA A 287 10.65 8.05 -22.91
CA ALA A 287 10.11 9.21 -22.19
C ALA A 287 10.08 10.51 -22.99
N SER A 288 11.08 10.74 -23.85
CA SER A 288 11.21 11.93 -24.69
C SER A 288 10.37 11.91 -25.97
N HIS A 289 9.82 10.74 -26.34
CA HIS A 289 9.10 10.52 -27.59
C HIS A 289 7.57 10.43 -27.41
N GLU A 290 7.09 10.35 -26.18
CA GLU A 290 5.68 10.14 -25.86
C GLU A 290 5.09 11.32 -25.10
N GLN A 291 3.94 11.81 -25.56
CA GLN A 291 3.11 12.72 -24.77
C GLN A 291 1.92 11.96 -24.22
N ASN A 292 1.93 11.70 -22.91
CA ASN A 292 0.81 11.08 -22.22
C ASN A 292 -0.17 12.16 -21.78
N THR A 293 -1.40 12.16 -22.31
CA THR A 293 -2.44 13.09 -21.85
C THR A 293 -3.03 12.64 -20.51
N VAL A 294 -3.67 13.55 -19.77
CA VAL A 294 -4.42 13.18 -18.55
C VAL A 294 -5.41 12.07 -18.86
N SER A 295 -6.15 12.17 -19.98
CA SER A 295 -7.11 11.15 -20.40
C SER A 295 -6.48 9.79 -20.62
N ASP A 296 -5.34 9.71 -21.31
CA ASP A 296 -4.68 8.43 -21.62
C ASP A 296 -4.20 7.74 -20.33
N MET A 297 -3.59 8.51 -19.43
CA MET A 297 -3.10 7.98 -18.15
C MET A 297 -4.25 7.52 -17.25
N THR A 298 -5.31 8.33 -17.14
CA THR A 298 -6.50 7.96 -16.36
C THR A 298 -7.14 6.69 -16.94
N HIS A 299 -7.22 6.56 -18.27
CA HIS A 299 -7.74 5.34 -18.89
C HIS A 299 -6.86 4.12 -18.63
N ALA A 300 -5.54 4.27 -18.71
CA ALA A 300 -4.59 3.20 -18.45
C ALA A 300 -4.78 2.59 -17.05
N CYS A 301 -5.06 3.41 -16.03
CA CYS A 301 -5.31 2.95 -14.66
C CYS A 301 -6.45 1.92 -14.53
N PHE A 302 -7.41 1.88 -15.46
CA PHE A 302 -8.54 0.93 -15.44
C PHE A 302 -8.28 -0.33 -16.28
N GLU A 303 -7.18 -0.39 -17.02
CA GLU A 303 -6.85 -1.54 -17.85
C GLU A 303 -6.18 -2.64 -17.00
N PRO A 304 -6.51 -3.94 -17.21
CA PRO A 304 -5.94 -5.04 -16.41
C PRO A 304 -4.41 -5.08 -16.44
N GLY A 305 -3.80 -4.63 -17.54
CA GLY A 305 -2.34 -4.59 -17.68
C GLY A 305 -1.63 -3.57 -16.77
N TYR A 306 -2.36 -2.68 -16.12
CA TYR A 306 -1.78 -1.70 -15.18
C TYR A 306 -2.08 -2.03 -13.72
N GLN A 307 -2.87 -3.08 -13.46
CA GLN A 307 -3.14 -3.55 -12.11
C GLN A 307 -1.86 -4.12 -11.50
N MET A 308 -1.54 -3.68 -10.29
CA MET A 308 -0.36 -4.16 -9.56
C MET A 308 -0.66 -5.43 -8.77
N VAL A 309 -1.87 -5.98 -8.90
CA VAL A 309 -2.27 -7.30 -8.43
C VAL A 309 -2.88 -8.07 -9.59
N LYS A 310 -2.61 -9.37 -9.69
CA LYS A 310 -3.16 -10.32 -10.65
C LYS A 310 -4.63 -10.55 -10.38
N CYS A 311 -5.43 -9.61 -10.83
CA CYS A 311 -6.88 -9.68 -10.84
C CYS A 311 -7.37 -8.90 -12.07
N ASP A 312 -8.47 -9.36 -12.64
CA ASP A 312 -9.11 -8.64 -13.73
C ASP A 312 -10.17 -7.69 -13.15
N PRO A 313 -9.93 -6.36 -13.15
CA PRO A 313 -10.86 -5.41 -12.56
C PRO A 313 -12.22 -5.39 -13.27
N ARG A 314 -12.29 -5.93 -14.50
CA ARG A 314 -13.53 -6.04 -15.28
C ARG A 314 -14.47 -7.13 -14.76
N ARG A 315 -13.99 -8.00 -13.87
CA ARG A 315 -14.75 -9.09 -13.24
C ARG A 315 -15.32 -8.71 -11.88
N GLY A 316 -15.13 -7.46 -11.45
CA GLY A 316 -15.68 -6.93 -10.22
C GLY A 316 -16.34 -5.58 -10.42
N LYS A 317 -16.90 -5.05 -9.34
CA LYS A 317 -17.45 -3.70 -9.24
C LYS A 317 -16.53 -2.86 -8.35
N TYR A 318 -16.37 -1.59 -8.70
CA TYR A 318 -15.65 -0.60 -7.91
C TYR A 318 -16.57 -0.07 -6.80
N MET A 319 -16.07 -0.10 -5.56
CA MET A 319 -16.72 0.48 -4.39
C MET A 319 -16.20 1.89 -4.09
N ALA A 320 -14.93 2.16 -4.40
CA ALA A 320 -14.31 3.46 -4.24
C ALA A 320 -13.12 3.58 -5.19
N VAL A 321 -12.90 4.78 -5.73
CA VAL A 321 -11.75 5.10 -6.58
C VAL A 321 -11.15 6.43 -6.13
N CYS A 322 -9.86 6.42 -5.84
CA CYS A 322 -9.07 7.62 -5.55
C CYS A 322 -8.02 7.79 -6.64
N LEU A 323 -8.01 8.95 -7.32
CA LEU A 323 -7.05 9.30 -8.36
C LEU A 323 -6.12 10.40 -7.81
N LEU A 324 -4.85 10.03 -7.60
CA LEU A 324 -3.81 10.91 -7.08
C LEU A 324 -2.92 11.37 -8.23
N TYR A 325 -3.19 12.56 -8.76
CA TYR A 325 -2.41 13.14 -9.83
C TYR A 325 -1.19 13.90 -9.29
N ARG A 326 -0.11 13.87 -10.05
CA ARG A 326 1.12 14.64 -9.79
C ARG A 326 1.55 15.44 -11.00
N GLY A 327 2.12 16.62 -10.79
CA GLY A 327 2.75 17.45 -11.83
C GLY A 327 1.77 18.29 -12.64
N ASP A 328 2.06 18.44 -13.94
CA ASP A 328 1.32 19.32 -14.87
C ASP A 328 -0.05 18.74 -15.26
N VAL A 329 -1.02 18.91 -14.37
CA VAL A 329 -2.41 18.48 -14.54
C VAL A 329 -3.38 19.62 -14.23
N VAL A 330 -4.44 19.72 -15.04
CA VAL A 330 -5.48 20.74 -14.86
C VAL A 330 -6.78 20.05 -14.44
N PRO A 331 -7.51 20.55 -13.41
CA PRO A 331 -8.76 19.94 -12.94
C PRO A 331 -9.82 19.71 -14.02
N LYS A 332 -9.85 20.56 -15.06
CA LYS A 332 -10.75 20.41 -16.21
C LYS A 332 -10.52 19.09 -16.94
N ASP A 333 -9.26 18.77 -17.23
CA ASP A 333 -8.89 17.57 -18.00
C ASP A 333 -9.14 16.31 -17.18
N ILE A 334 -8.93 16.38 -15.85
CA ILE A 334 -9.26 15.30 -14.91
C ILE A 334 -10.76 15.01 -14.95
N ASN A 335 -11.60 16.04 -14.84
CA ASN A 335 -13.05 15.89 -14.88
C ASN A 335 -13.53 15.31 -16.23
N SER A 336 -12.94 15.74 -17.35
CA SER A 336 -13.22 15.16 -18.67
C SER A 336 -12.81 13.70 -18.77
N ALA A 337 -11.63 13.32 -18.25
CA ALA A 337 -11.15 11.95 -18.24
C ALA A 337 -12.04 11.03 -17.38
N ILE A 338 -12.44 11.48 -16.18
CA ILE A 338 -13.37 10.75 -15.30
C ILE A 338 -14.73 10.57 -15.99
N ALA A 339 -15.26 11.62 -16.63
CA ALA A 339 -16.51 11.51 -17.37
C ALA A 339 -16.41 10.46 -18.48
N ALA A 340 -15.30 10.41 -19.22
CA ALA A 340 -15.07 9.39 -20.24
C ALA A 340 -14.99 7.97 -19.64
N VAL A 341 -14.27 7.78 -18.53
CA VAL A 341 -14.18 6.48 -17.82
C VAL A 341 -15.56 5.98 -17.40
N LYS A 342 -16.41 6.85 -16.85
CA LYS A 342 -17.78 6.49 -16.44
C LYS A 342 -18.67 5.99 -17.58
N THR A 343 -18.35 6.30 -18.83
CA THR A 343 -19.10 5.79 -20.00
C THR A 343 -18.64 4.41 -20.47
N LYS A 344 -17.50 3.90 -19.97
CA LYS A 344 -16.97 2.59 -20.36
C LYS A 344 -17.75 1.48 -19.67
N ARG A 345 -18.35 0.58 -20.45
CA ARG A 345 -19.08 -0.61 -19.95
C ARG A 345 -18.23 -1.58 -19.13
N THR A 346 -16.91 -1.55 -19.33
CA THR A 346 -15.94 -2.38 -18.60
C THR A 346 -15.61 -1.84 -17.20
N VAL A 347 -16.07 -0.64 -16.87
CA VAL A 347 -15.88 -0.01 -15.56
C VAL A 347 -17.23 0.05 -14.88
N GLN A 348 -17.45 -0.86 -13.92
CA GLN A 348 -18.71 -0.98 -13.19
C GLN A 348 -18.52 -0.54 -11.75
N PHE A 349 -19.48 0.21 -11.22
CA PHE A 349 -19.51 0.63 -9.82
C PHE A 349 -20.67 -0.06 -9.11
N VAL A 350 -20.55 -0.26 -7.80
CA VAL A 350 -21.68 -0.62 -6.94
C VAL A 350 -22.72 0.50 -6.94
N GLU A 351 -24.00 0.15 -6.80
CA GLU A 351 -25.11 1.10 -6.99
C GLU A 351 -25.13 2.23 -5.97
N TRP A 352 -24.76 1.93 -4.73
CA TRP A 352 -24.64 2.92 -3.65
C TRP A 352 -23.41 3.83 -3.80
N CYS A 353 -22.54 3.60 -4.78
CA CYS A 353 -21.39 4.44 -5.09
C CYS A 353 -21.38 4.98 -6.54
N PRO A 354 -22.43 5.72 -6.98
CA PRO A 354 -22.55 6.12 -8.38
C PRO A 354 -21.54 7.20 -8.81
N THR A 355 -20.94 7.91 -7.83
CA THR A 355 -20.04 9.05 -8.08
C THR A 355 -18.65 8.89 -7.46
N GLY A 356 -18.27 7.67 -7.05
CA GLY A 356 -17.16 7.28 -6.16
C GLY A 356 -15.73 7.63 -6.52
N PHE A 357 -15.48 8.78 -7.15
CA PHE A 357 -14.16 9.29 -7.46
C PHE A 357 -13.76 10.36 -6.45
N LYS A 358 -12.70 10.11 -5.70
CA LYS A 358 -11.94 11.13 -4.99
C LYS A 358 -10.73 11.52 -5.85
N VAL A 359 -10.41 12.80 -5.92
CA VAL A 359 -9.28 13.32 -6.68
C VAL A 359 -8.35 14.06 -5.74
N GLY A 360 -7.06 13.73 -5.80
CA GLY A 360 -5.97 14.50 -5.19
C GLY A 360 -5.05 15.06 -6.28
N ILE A 361 -4.58 16.30 -6.12
CA ILE A 361 -3.67 16.94 -7.07
C ILE A 361 -2.46 17.48 -6.32
N ASN A 362 -1.29 16.92 -6.63
CA ASN A 362 -0.03 17.43 -6.16
C ASN A 362 0.73 18.13 -7.30
N TYR A 363 1.28 19.31 -7.04
CA TYR A 363 1.96 20.08 -8.09
C TYR A 363 3.37 19.58 -8.39
N GLN A 364 3.99 18.83 -7.46
CA GLN A 364 5.31 18.26 -7.66
C GLN A 364 5.23 17.07 -8.61
N PRO A 365 5.90 17.12 -9.79
CA PRO A 365 5.96 15.97 -10.69
C PRO A 365 6.71 14.79 -10.05
N PRO A 366 6.49 13.56 -10.53
CA PRO A 366 7.25 12.40 -10.06
C PRO A 366 8.75 12.57 -10.30
N THR A 367 9.55 12.26 -9.28
CA THR A 367 11.00 12.19 -9.41
C THR A 367 11.41 10.78 -9.81
N VAL A 368 12.49 10.65 -10.58
CA VAL A 368 13.05 9.35 -10.97
C VAL A 368 14.44 9.20 -10.38
N VAL A 369 14.80 7.97 -10.02
CA VAL A 369 16.15 7.65 -9.56
C VAL A 369 17.12 7.78 -10.75
N PRO A 370 18.21 8.57 -10.64
CA PRO A 370 19.20 8.68 -11.71
C PRO A 370 19.73 7.31 -12.16
N GLY A 371 19.74 7.07 -13.47
CA GLY A 371 20.15 5.78 -14.04
C GLY A 371 19.13 4.64 -13.85
N GLY A 372 17.94 4.93 -13.32
CA GLY A 372 16.84 3.98 -13.23
C GLY A 372 16.09 3.80 -14.56
N ASP A 373 15.20 2.81 -14.59
CA ASP A 373 14.49 2.38 -15.82
C ASP A 373 13.27 3.25 -16.15
N LEU A 374 12.74 3.97 -15.15
CA LEU A 374 11.59 4.85 -15.31
C LEU A 374 12.00 6.17 -15.96
N GLY A 375 11.31 6.52 -17.04
CA GLY A 375 11.47 7.79 -17.71
C GLY A 375 10.93 8.96 -16.89
N LYS A 376 11.67 10.08 -16.87
CA LYS A 376 11.21 11.33 -16.25
C LYS A 376 9.88 11.78 -16.88
N GLN A 377 8.88 12.01 -16.04
CA GLN A 377 7.56 12.46 -16.47
C GLN A 377 7.27 13.87 -15.94
N THR A 378 6.51 14.66 -16.70
CA THR A 378 5.98 15.95 -16.22
C THR A 378 4.69 15.79 -15.42
N ARG A 379 4.06 14.61 -15.49
CA ARG A 379 2.82 14.29 -14.80
C ARG A 379 2.62 12.78 -14.63
N SER A 380 1.82 12.41 -13.64
CA SER A 380 1.36 11.04 -13.45
C SER A 380 0.02 10.98 -12.73
N VAL A 381 -0.53 9.79 -12.63
CA VAL A 381 -1.67 9.44 -11.81
C VAL A 381 -1.42 8.08 -11.14
N CYS A 382 -1.63 8.03 -9.84
CA CYS A 382 -1.75 6.80 -9.07
C CYS A 382 -3.23 6.59 -8.76
N MET A 383 -3.80 5.45 -9.15
CA MET A 383 -5.16 5.09 -8.78
C MET A 383 -5.12 4.11 -7.63
N ILE A 384 -5.90 4.39 -6.60
CA ILE A 384 -6.20 3.45 -5.54
C ILE A 384 -7.67 3.12 -5.64
N SER A 385 -8.04 1.85 -5.70
CA SER A 385 -9.43 1.47 -5.88
C SER A 385 -9.79 0.25 -5.05
N ASN A 386 -10.85 0.37 -4.27
CA ASN A 386 -11.45 -0.78 -3.61
C ASN A 386 -12.46 -1.40 -4.56
N THR A 387 -12.28 -2.68 -4.88
CA THR A 387 -13.08 -3.40 -5.86
C THR A 387 -13.28 -4.84 -5.44
N THR A 388 -14.45 -5.40 -5.78
CA THR A 388 -14.76 -6.81 -5.54
C THR A 388 -13.89 -7.77 -6.36
N ALA A 389 -13.16 -7.27 -7.37
CA ALA A 389 -12.23 -8.08 -8.16
C ALA A 389 -11.09 -8.70 -7.32
N ILE A 390 -10.79 -8.16 -6.14
CA ILE A 390 -9.80 -8.75 -5.21
C ILE A 390 -10.22 -10.14 -4.71
N ALA A 391 -11.52 -10.48 -4.73
CA ALA A 391 -12.00 -11.82 -4.38
C ALA A 391 -11.31 -12.94 -5.18
N GLU A 392 -10.93 -12.66 -6.44
CA GLU A 392 -10.16 -13.62 -7.25
C GLU A 392 -8.79 -13.95 -6.65
N ALA A 393 -8.17 -12.99 -5.94
CA ALA A 393 -6.90 -13.21 -5.25
C ALA A 393 -7.08 -14.12 -4.02
N TRP A 394 -8.14 -13.88 -3.24
CA TRP A 394 -8.49 -14.69 -2.07
C TRP A 394 -8.81 -16.14 -2.46
N ALA A 395 -9.70 -16.33 -3.42
CA ALA A 395 -10.11 -17.67 -3.90
C ALA A 395 -8.91 -18.54 -4.32
N ARG A 396 -7.90 -17.95 -4.96
CA ARG A 396 -6.68 -18.67 -5.36
C ARG A 396 -5.79 -19.02 -4.18
N LEU A 397 -5.68 -18.13 -3.19
CA LEU A 397 -4.90 -18.38 -1.98
C LEU A 397 -5.53 -19.52 -1.19
N ASP A 398 -6.84 -19.45 -1.00
CA ASP A 398 -7.67 -20.44 -0.32
C ASP A 398 -7.55 -21.82 -0.97
N HIS A 399 -7.65 -21.88 -2.30
CA HIS A 399 -7.45 -23.13 -3.02
C HIS A 399 -6.06 -23.76 -2.79
N LYS A 400 -4.99 -22.95 -2.79
CA LYS A 400 -3.63 -23.42 -2.50
C LYS A 400 -3.51 -23.91 -1.06
N PHE A 401 -4.08 -23.16 -0.11
CA PHE A 401 -4.15 -23.56 1.29
C PHE A 401 -4.83 -24.92 1.46
N ASP A 402 -6.02 -25.09 0.88
CA ASP A 402 -6.83 -26.31 1.01
C ASP A 402 -6.08 -27.54 0.48
N LEU A 403 -5.41 -27.41 -0.67
CA LEU A 403 -4.60 -28.48 -1.26
C LEU A 403 -3.44 -28.91 -0.34
N MET A 404 -2.81 -27.95 0.35
CA MET A 404 -1.72 -28.22 1.28
C MET A 404 -2.24 -28.82 2.59
N TYR A 405 -3.29 -28.24 3.16
CA TYR A 405 -3.86 -28.62 4.45
C TYR A 405 -4.52 -29.99 4.41
N ALA A 406 -5.19 -30.34 3.32
CA ALA A 406 -5.74 -31.69 3.11
C ALA A 406 -4.66 -32.79 3.20
N LYS A 407 -3.41 -32.46 2.86
CA LYS A 407 -2.25 -33.37 2.95
C LYS A 407 -1.45 -33.21 4.24
N ARG A 408 -1.86 -32.30 5.13
CA ARG A 408 -1.10 -31.87 6.32
C ARG A 408 0.34 -31.46 5.98
N ALA A 409 0.57 -30.93 4.78
CA ALA A 409 1.90 -30.55 4.32
C ALA A 409 2.42 -29.40 5.19
N PHE A 410 3.60 -29.53 5.78
CA PHE A 410 4.24 -28.51 6.64
C PHE A 410 3.48 -28.09 7.91
N VAL A 411 2.27 -28.59 8.19
CA VAL A 411 1.50 -28.24 9.41
C VAL A 411 2.33 -28.42 10.70
N HIS A 412 3.13 -29.49 10.77
CA HIS A 412 4.02 -29.76 11.91
C HIS A 412 5.12 -28.71 12.11
N TRP A 413 5.48 -27.90 11.11
CA TRP A 413 6.41 -26.78 11.27
C TRP A 413 5.79 -25.63 12.05
N TYR A 414 4.46 -25.46 11.95
CA TYR A 414 3.74 -24.39 12.64
C TYR A 414 3.41 -24.81 14.06
N VAL A 415 2.86 -26.03 14.21
CA VAL A 415 2.54 -26.60 15.53
C VAL A 415 3.81 -26.81 16.37
N GLY A 416 4.93 -27.16 15.73
CA GLY A 416 6.23 -27.28 16.40
C GLY A 416 6.75 -25.97 17.00
N GLU A 417 6.29 -24.81 16.52
CA GLU A 417 6.63 -23.49 17.04
C GLU A 417 5.61 -23.00 18.09
N GLY A 418 4.67 -23.86 18.50
CA GLY A 418 3.70 -23.59 19.56
C GLY A 418 2.35 -23.03 19.10
N MET A 419 2.12 -22.93 17.79
CA MET A 419 0.81 -22.57 17.23
C MET A 419 -0.19 -23.71 17.41
N GLU A 420 -1.44 -23.41 17.76
CA GLU A 420 -2.47 -24.44 17.85
C GLU A 420 -2.96 -24.83 16.46
N GLU A 421 -3.20 -26.13 16.23
CA GLU A 421 -3.65 -26.61 14.91
C GLU A 421 -5.04 -26.04 14.52
N GLY A 422 -5.88 -25.71 15.50
CA GLY A 422 -7.19 -25.09 15.29
C GLY A 422 -7.13 -23.74 14.57
N GLU A 423 -6.05 -22.97 14.78
CA GLU A 423 -5.86 -21.65 14.17
C GLU A 423 -5.83 -21.70 12.63
N PHE A 424 -5.37 -22.82 12.04
CA PHE A 424 -5.44 -23.01 10.59
C PHE A 424 -6.88 -23.01 10.08
N SER A 425 -7.76 -23.73 10.77
CA SER A 425 -9.17 -23.85 10.37
C SER A 425 -9.91 -22.54 10.59
N GLU A 426 -9.69 -21.88 11.73
CA GLU A 426 -10.28 -20.58 12.05
C GLU A 426 -9.88 -19.51 11.02
N ALA A 427 -8.58 -19.40 10.72
CA ALA A 427 -8.09 -18.45 9.73
C ALA A 427 -8.65 -18.74 8.33
N ARG A 428 -8.81 -20.01 7.96
CA ARG A 428 -9.39 -20.41 6.68
C ARG A 428 -10.88 -20.08 6.58
N GLU A 429 -11.63 -20.28 7.66
CA GLU A 429 -13.05 -19.93 7.74
C GLU A 429 -13.26 -18.41 7.64
N ASP A 430 -12.40 -17.63 8.29
CA ASP A 430 -12.44 -16.17 8.21
C ASP A 430 -12.14 -15.64 6.81
N MET A 431 -11.23 -16.29 6.08
CA MET A 431 -10.96 -15.96 4.67
C MET A 431 -12.14 -16.30 3.76
N ALA A 432 -12.81 -17.43 3.99
CA ALA A 432 -14.04 -17.77 3.25
C ALA A 432 -15.15 -16.75 3.51
N ALA A 433 -15.29 -16.29 4.76
CA ALA A 433 -16.24 -15.25 5.10
C ALA A 433 -15.88 -13.91 4.42
N LEU A 434 -14.60 -13.54 4.38
CA LEU A 434 -14.14 -12.34 3.67
C LEU A 434 -14.40 -12.42 2.16
N GLU A 435 -14.16 -13.57 1.53
CA GLU A 435 -14.50 -13.79 0.11
C GLU A 435 -15.99 -13.57 -0.13
N LYS A 436 -16.84 -14.16 0.72
CA LYS A 436 -18.29 -14.00 0.66
C LYS A 436 -18.74 -12.55 0.87
N ASP A 437 -18.11 -11.81 1.78
CA ASP A 437 -18.41 -10.39 1.98
C ASP A 437 -18.18 -9.59 0.68
N TYR A 438 -17.10 -9.89 -0.07
CA TYR A 438 -16.83 -9.26 -1.37
C TYR A 438 -17.80 -9.71 -2.48
N GLU A 439 -18.21 -10.99 -2.48
CA GLU A 439 -19.22 -11.51 -3.41
C GLU A 439 -20.58 -10.84 -3.21
N GLU A 440 -21.06 -10.75 -1.97
CA GLU A 440 -22.34 -10.13 -1.63
C GLU A 440 -22.38 -8.65 -2.06
N ILE A 441 -21.30 -7.89 -1.85
CA ILE A 441 -21.19 -6.51 -2.34
C ILE A 441 -21.21 -6.45 -3.88
N GLY A 442 -20.70 -7.46 -4.56
CA GLY A 442 -20.75 -7.57 -6.01
C GLY A 442 -22.15 -7.88 -6.52
N GLU A 443 -22.93 -8.65 -5.76
CA GLU A 443 -24.29 -9.09 -6.07
C GLU A 443 -25.38 -8.08 -5.70
N ASP A 444 -25.12 -7.14 -4.77
CA ASP A 444 -26.01 -6.03 -4.41
C ASP A 444 -26.36 -5.17 -5.65
N GLU A 445 -27.28 -5.68 -6.45
CA GLU A 445 -28.34 -4.94 -7.11
C GLU A 445 -29.37 -4.72 -6.01
N LEU A 446 -29.62 -3.48 -5.58
CA LEU A 446 -30.80 -3.24 -4.76
C LEU A 446 -31.97 -3.81 -5.56
N PRO A 447 -32.79 -4.73 -4.98
CA PRO A 447 -33.92 -5.26 -5.71
C PRO A 447 -34.74 -4.07 -6.19
N ASP A 448 -34.84 -3.94 -7.52
CA ASP A 448 -35.53 -2.86 -8.23
C ASP A 448 -36.63 -2.31 -7.36
N ASP A 449 -36.51 -1.02 -7.00
CA ASP A 449 -37.46 -0.25 -6.20
C ASP A 449 -38.83 -0.91 -6.19
N ILE A 450 -39.17 -1.52 -5.06
CA ILE A 450 -40.48 -2.13 -4.77
C ILE A 450 -41.54 -1.19 -5.32
N ASP A 451 -42.10 -1.62 -6.45
CA ASP A 451 -43.22 -1.04 -7.18
C ASP A 451 -43.66 0.34 -6.69
N ASP A 452 -43.23 1.36 -7.44
CA ASP A 452 -43.84 2.68 -7.52
C ASP A 452 -45.28 2.61 -8.14
N GLN A 453 -46.02 1.53 -7.83
CA GLN A 453 -47.41 1.28 -8.18
C GLN A 453 -48.32 1.50 -6.96
N SER A 454 -48.26 2.67 -6.33
CA SER A 454 -49.38 3.06 -5.46
C SER A 454 -49.76 4.53 -5.42
N TYR A 455 -49.30 5.41 -6.32
CA TYR A 455 -49.85 6.77 -6.38
C TYR A 455 -50.03 7.32 -7.81
N ARG A 456 -50.58 6.51 -8.72
CA ARG A 456 -51.26 7.01 -9.93
C ARG A 456 -52.76 6.87 -9.80
N GLY A 457 -53.39 7.74 -9.03
CA GLY A 457 -54.84 7.80 -9.02
C GLY A 457 -55.43 8.77 -8.01
N ARG A 458 -55.46 10.07 -8.37
CA ARG A 458 -56.57 11.02 -8.14
C ARG A 458 -56.04 12.46 -8.16
N SER A 459 -56.00 13.04 -9.36
CA SER A 459 -56.13 14.49 -9.51
C SER A 459 -56.89 14.77 -10.79
N SER A 460 -58.19 14.55 -10.72
CA SER A 460 -59.16 15.06 -11.67
C SER A 460 -59.97 16.13 -10.95
N GLY A 461 -59.90 17.37 -11.45
CA GLY A 461 -60.88 18.39 -11.09
C GLY A 461 -60.32 19.77 -10.79
N SER A 462 -59.61 20.37 -11.75
CA SER A 462 -59.60 21.84 -11.83
C SER A 462 -60.75 22.26 -12.73
N ARG A 463 -61.82 22.75 -12.12
CA ARG A 463 -62.81 23.63 -12.72
C ARG A 463 -63.11 24.67 -11.66
N TYR A 464 -62.52 25.86 -11.78
CA TYR A 464 -63.19 27.15 -11.74
C TYR A 464 -62.28 28.17 -12.43
#